data_AF-A0A845DV33-F1
#
_entry.id   AF-A0A845DV33-F1
#
_cell.length_a   1.000
_cell.length_b   1.000
_cell.length_c   1.000
_cell.angle_alpha   90.00
_cell.angle_beta   90.00
_cell.angle_gamma   90.00
#
_symmetry.space_group_name_H-M   'P 1'
#
loop_
_entity.id
_entity.type
_entity.pdbx_description
1 polymer ?
#
loop_
_entity_poly.entity_id
_entity_poly.type
_entity_poly.pdbx_seq_one_letter_code
_entity_poly.pdbx_strand_id
1 'polypeptide(L)' 'MTATVQSSDAIDSLSTDELNGAKFETPADKPRQRLFVPGPTDVHPATLAAQNLPMIGHRSDELESLFGKCSEQLQALHHT' A
#
# COMPACT_ATOMS: atom_id res chain seq x y z
N MET A 1 -16.07 21.14 -28.51
CA MET A 1 -16.59 20.79 -27.18
C MET A 1 -15.63 21.38 -26.17
N THR A 2 -16.03 22.48 -25.51
CA THR A 2 -15.18 23.28 -24.63
C THR A 2 -15.50 22.89 -23.19
N ALA A 3 -14.53 22.36 -22.46
CA ALA A 3 -14.71 22.01 -21.05
C ALA A 3 -14.47 23.25 -20.18
N THR A 4 -15.51 23.70 -19.49
CA THR A 4 -15.43 24.76 -18.46
C THR A 4 -14.88 24.15 -17.18
N VAL A 5 -13.72 24.63 -16.72
CA VAL A 5 -13.16 24.28 -15.40
C VAL A 5 -13.92 25.10 -14.36
N GLN A 6 -14.61 24.40 -13.45
CA GLN A 6 -15.34 25.02 -12.35
C GLN A 6 -14.36 25.41 -11.24
N SER A 7 -14.37 26.70 -10.87
CA SER A 7 -13.45 27.37 -9.94
C SER A 7 -13.35 26.67 -8.58
N SER A 8 -12.14 26.67 -8.01
CA SER A 8 -11.70 26.04 -6.76
C SER A 8 -12.16 26.74 -5.48
N ASP A 9 -13.09 27.69 -5.54
CA ASP A 9 -13.39 28.57 -4.41
C ASP A 9 -14.19 27.90 -3.27
N ALA A 10 -14.72 26.69 -3.50
CA ALA A 10 -15.51 25.96 -2.50
C ALA A 10 -14.64 25.26 -1.42
N ILE A 11 -13.34 25.05 -1.66
CA ILE A 11 -12.47 24.33 -0.71
C ILE A 11 -11.74 25.26 0.26
N ASP A 12 -11.71 26.57 0.00
CA ASP A 12 -10.90 27.54 0.75
C ASP A 12 -11.62 28.10 2.01
N SER A 13 -12.90 27.74 2.20
CA SER A 13 -13.73 28.23 3.32
C SER A 13 -13.92 27.23 4.46
N LEU A 14 -13.31 26.04 4.37
CA LEU A 14 -13.37 25.05 5.44
C LEU A 14 -12.28 25.37 6.49
N SER A 15 -12.71 25.70 7.71
CA SER A 15 -11.79 25.82 8.83
C SER A 15 -11.03 24.51 9.05
N THR A 16 -9.77 24.61 9.51
CA THR A 16 -8.92 23.43 9.79
C THR A 16 -9.58 22.44 10.77
N ASP A 17 -10.51 22.91 11.62
CA ASP A 17 -11.29 22.06 12.54
C ASP A 17 -12.44 21.31 11.85
N GLU A 18 -13.08 21.87 10.82
CA GLU A 18 -14.14 21.19 10.04
C GLU A 18 -13.56 20.10 9.11
N LEU A 19 -12.30 20.27 8.68
CA LEU A 19 -11.53 19.23 7.98
C LEU A 19 -11.07 18.10 8.92
N ASN A 20 -11.01 18.35 10.23
CA ASN A 20 -10.58 17.40 11.27
C ASN A 20 -11.73 16.56 11.85
N GLY A 21 -12.98 16.75 11.37
CA GLY A 21 -14.18 16.14 11.93
C GLY A 21 -14.37 14.63 11.69
N ALA A 22 -13.60 14.02 10.78
CA ALA A 22 -13.56 12.57 10.63
C ALA A 22 -12.22 12.06 11.15
N LYS A 23 -12.17 11.62 12.42
CA LYS A 23 -11.06 10.82 12.92
C LYS A 23 -11.05 9.48 12.18
N PHE A 24 -10.49 9.45 10.98
CA PHE A 24 -10.26 8.23 10.23
C PHE A 24 -9.07 7.53 10.87
N GLU A 25 -9.34 6.72 11.90
CA GLU A 25 -8.34 5.80 12.45
C GLU A 25 -7.97 4.79 11.37
N THR A 26 -6.76 4.90 10.85
CA THR A 26 -6.19 3.91 9.96
C THR A 26 -5.71 2.71 10.79
N PRO A 27 -5.62 1.50 10.21
CA PRO A 27 -4.95 0.39 10.87
C PRO A 27 -3.50 0.69 11.28
N ALA A 28 -2.84 1.68 10.66
CA ALA A 28 -1.48 2.11 11.02
C ALA A 28 -1.43 2.89 12.33
N ASP A 29 -2.54 3.48 12.78
CA ASP A 29 -2.64 4.21 14.05
C ASP A 29 -2.78 3.26 15.25
N LYS A 30 -3.05 1.97 14.99
CA LYS A 30 -3.19 0.94 16.02
C LYS A 30 -1.82 0.34 16.38
N PRO A 31 -1.59 0.01 17.67
CA PRO A 31 -0.37 -0.67 18.06
C PRO A 31 -0.28 -2.04 17.37
N ARG A 32 0.95 -2.43 16.98
CA ARG A 32 1.24 -3.74 16.36
C ARG A 32 0.62 -4.87 17.18
N GLN A 33 -0.31 -5.59 16.57
CA GLN A 33 -0.94 -6.76 17.18
C GLN A 33 0.01 -7.96 17.02
N ARG A 34 0.23 -8.74 18.08
CA ARG A 34 0.85 -10.06 17.93
C ARG A 34 -0.23 -11.06 17.53
N LEU A 35 -0.02 -11.71 16.40
CA LEU A 35 -1.02 -12.61 15.81
C LEU A 35 -0.71 -14.06 16.18
N PHE A 36 -1.34 -14.54 17.26
CA PHE A 36 -1.29 -15.96 17.70
C PHE A 36 -2.52 -16.77 17.24
N VAL A 37 -3.28 -16.24 16.29
CA VAL A 37 -4.38 -16.92 15.62
C VAL A 37 -3.84 -17.72 14.42
N PRO A 38 -4.60 -18.66 13.83
CA PRO A 38 -4.14 -19.45 12.67
C PRO A 38 -3.67 -18.63 11.45
N GLY A 39 -4.11 -17.38 11.36
CA GLY A 39 -3.65 -16.40 10.38
C GLY A 39 -4.51 -15.14 10.46
N PRO A 40 -4.03 -13.98 9.95
CA PRO A 40 -2.73 -13.74 9.33
C PRO A 40 -1.54 -13.82 10.31
N THR A 41 -0.31 -13.86 9.80
CA THR A 41 0.93 -13.90 10.60
C THR A 41 1.64 -12.55 10.59
N ASP A 42 2.51 -12.32 11.57
CA ASP A 42 3.37 -11.13 11.61
C ASP A 42 4.35 -11.12 10.41
N VAL A 43 4.41 -10.00 9.70
CA VAL A 43 5.26 -9.84 8.52
C VAL A 43 6.70 -9.52 8.94
N HIS A 44 7.68 -10.17 8.30
CA HIS A 44 9.10 -9.92 8.57
C HIS A 44 9.48 -8.45 8.29
N PRO A 45 10.29 -7.76 9.13
CA PRO A 45 10.59 -6.33 8.96
C PRO A 45 11.14 -5.95 7.57
N ALA A 46 11.97 -6.82 6.97
CA ALA A 46 12.50 -6.58 5.63
C ALA A 46 11.42 -6.61 4.54
N THR A 47 10.39 -7.45 4.68
CA THR A 47 9.26 -7.52 3.74
C THR A 47 8.39 -6.27 3.85
N LEU A 48 8.13 -5.80 5.08
CA LEU A 48 7.40 -4.56 5.31
C LEU A 48 8.15 -3.34 4.75
N ALA A 49 9.47 -3.30 4.92
CA ALA A 49 10.30 -2.24 4.33
C ALA A 49 10.27 -2.28 2.78
N ALA A 50 10.28 -3.48 2.18
CA ALA A 50 10.20 -3.65 0.74
C ALA A 50 8.85 -3.17 0.15
N GLN A 51 7.76 -3.24 0.91
CA GLN A 51 6.45 -2.73 0.49
C GLN A 51 6.40 -1.19 0.37
N ASN A 52 7.33 -0.48 1.02
CA ASN A 52 7.45 0.98 0.92
C ASN A 52 8.35 1.43 -0.25
N LEU A 53 8.85 0.50 -1.06
CA LEU A 53 9.63 0.85 -2.25
C LEU A 53 8.74 1.50 -3.33
N PRO A 54 9.33 2.31 -4.23
CA PRO A 54 8.59 2.87 -5.36
C PRO A 54 7.89 1.79 -6.17
N MET A 55 6.66 2.10 -6.61
CA MET A 55 5.91 1.21 -7.49
C MET A 55 6.61 1.06 -8.83
N ILE A 56 6.74 -0.20 -9.29
CA ILE A 56 7.25 -0.53 -10.61
C ILE A 56 6.09 -0.85 -11.57
N GLY A 57 6.33 -0.70 -12.87
CA GLY A 57 5.32 -0.98 -13.90
C GLY A 57 4.97 -2.47 -13.98
N HIS A 58 3.69 -2.79 -14.13
CA HIS A 58 3.21 -4.19 -14.17
C HIS A 58 3.62 -4.99 -15.44
N ARG A 59 4.28 -4.36 -16.42
CA ARG A 59 4.83 -4.99 -17.63
C ARG A 59 6.29 -4.54 -17.88
N SER A 60 7.01 -4.13 -16.84
CA SER A 60 8.41 -3.75 -16.97
C SER A 60 9.33 -4.97 -16.85
N ASP A 61 10.52 -4.86 -17.45
CA ASP A 61 11.60 -5.84 -17.31
C ASP A 61 12.00 -6.04 -15.83
N GLU A 62 11.85 -5.00 -15.00
CA GLU A 62 12.10 -5.05 -13.57
C GLU A 62 11.11 -5.99 -12.84
N LEU A 63 9.82 -5.93 -13.20
CA LEU A 63 8.83 -6.86 -12.67
C LEU A 63 9.15 -8.28 -13.14
N GLU A 64 9.46 -8.47 -14.43
CA GLU A 64 9.82 -9.79 -14.97
C GLU A 64 10.99 -10.42 -14.19
N SER A 65 12.05 -9.65 -13.93
CA SER A 65 13.20 -10.11 -13.14
C SER A 65 12.81 -10.45 -11.70
N LEU A 66 11.98 -9.63 -11.04
CA LEU A 66 11.49 -9.89 -9.69
C LEU A 66 10.63 -11.18 -9.65
N PHE A 67 9.70 -11.32 -10.60
CA PHE A 67 8.81 -12.47 -10.67
C PHE A 67 9.56 -13.78 -10.97
N GLY A 68 10.59 -13.73 -11.82
CA GLY A 68 11.47 -14.87 -12.10
C GLY A 68 12.15 -15.40 -10.82
N LYS A 69 12.73 -14.50 -10.01
CA LYS A 69 13.35 -14.86 -8.72
C LYS A 69 12.34 -15.49 -7.75
N CYS A 70 11.11 -14.98 -7.70
CA CYS A 70 10.04 -15.57 -6.90
C CYS A 70 9.65 -16.96 -7.41
N SER A 71 9.54 -17.14 -8.73
CA SER A 71 9.21 -18.43 -9.35
C SER A 71 10.22 -19.51 -8.99
N GLU A 72 11.52 -19.22 -9.06
CA GLU A 72 12.59 -20.17 -8.67
C GLU A 72 12.48 -20.59 -7.20
N GLN A 73 12.20 -19.64 -6.30
CA GLN A 73 12.03 -19.94 -4.87
C GLN A 73 10.78 -20.77 -4.59
N LEU A 74 9.69 -20.51 -5.30
CA LEU A 74 8.45 -21.28 -5.18
C LEU A 74 8.60 -22.70 -5.69
N GLN A 75 9.33 -22.90 -6.80
CA GLN A 75 9.70 -24.22 -7.30
C GLN A 75 10.46 -25.04 -6.25
N ALA A 76 11.48 -24.42 -5.64
CA ALA A 76 12.23 -25.05 -4.55
C ALA A 76 11.35 -25.39 -3.34
N LEU A 77 10.42 -24.50 -2.96
CA LEU A 77 9.49 -24.71 -1.85
C LEU A 77 8.48 -25.83 -2.11
N HIS A 78 7.95 -25.91 -3.33
CA HIS A 78 6.96 -26.91 -3.72
C HIS A 78 7.57 -28.22 -4.23
N HIS A 79 8.91 -28.28 -4.36
CA HIS A 79 9.62 -29.42 -4.94
C HIS A 79 9.16 -29.77 -6.37
N THR A 80 8.92 -28.75 -7.18
CA THR A 80 8.53 -28.83 -8.61
C THR A 80 9.56 -28.15 -9.48
#